data_AF-A0A0G9MXN0-F1
#
_entry.id   AF-A0A0G9MXN0-F1
#
_cell.length_a   1.000
_cell.length_b   1.000
_cell.length_c   1.000
_cell.angle_alpha   90.00
_cell.angle_beta   90.00
_cell.angle_gamma   90.00
#
_symmetry.space_group_name_H-M   'P 1'
#
loop_
_entity.id
_entity.type
_entity.pdbx_description
1 polymer ?
#
loop_
_entity_poly.entity_id
_entity_poly.type
_entity_poly.pdbx_seq_one_letter_code
_entity_poly.pdbx_strand_id
1 'polypeptide(L)'
;MTFWRDPNPNPLSRLPRWAAVLMLALLAASMAWAALAAVPPAGEPEAISTAQNGAGQGDLALYGRISQRVVAGEDYYAAAVAEQRAGDYPVRPFVTVRLPTLAMLHRWIGLTGTALMLKALWLLTAIALLWRFRGAVSRAETVAVGVFAMLGGAAAAIPAAPLIHELPAGMLLTLSLALYRPHRWWPALLCAALALAFRELAAPFLALWLAFAAWQRRAGEALAVLAVLAAFSLAMILHQQGVEARVLPGDPASQGWSALAGPALPLAALAKLTALLLLPQWLAAPLAILPLVGWLGLGGRTGLFAALWFAGFLGAMAVFARPENFYWVQLTLPTYFAGLAFVPRALADLLAAAGRARLKQS
;
A
#
# COMPACT_ATOMS: atom_id res chain seq x y z
N MET A 1 -8.93 11.61 32.94
CA MET A 1 -7.61 10.93 33.02
C MET A 1 -7.25 10.35 31.66
N THR A 2 -6.25 10.94 31.02
CA THR A 2 -5.89 10.80 29.60
C THR A 2 -4.86 9.69 29.37
N PHE A 3 -5.33 8.45 29.17
CA PHE A 3 -4.46 7.28 28.89
C PHE A 3 -4.17 7.07 27.38
N TRP A 4 -4.66 7.94 26.51
CA TRP A 4 -4.55 7.81 25.04
C TRP A 4 -3.69 8.91 24.38
N ARG A 5 -3.04 9.75 25.18
CA ARG A 5 -1.84 10.49 24.77
C ARG A 5 -0.61 9.69 25.18
N ASP A 6 -0.37 8.57 24.53
CA ASP A 6 0.97 7.97 24.54
C ASP A 6 1.53 7.97 23.11
N PRO A 7 1.98 9.13 22.60
CA PRO A 7 3.28 9.08 21.97
C PRO A 7 4.24 8.81 23.13
N ASN A 8 4.74 7.59 23.27
CA ASN A 8 6.06 7.48 23.89
C ASN A 8 6.97 8.24 22.92
N PRO A 9 7.28 9.52 23.18
CA PRO A 9 8.03 10.29 22.22
C PRO A 9 9.39 9.62 22.24
N ASN A 10 9.80 9.09 21.10
CA ASN A 10 11.12 8.53 20.87
C ASN A 10 11.32 7.07 21.33
N PRO A 11 10.58 6.08 20.80
CA PRO A 11 10.78 4.67 21.16
C PRO A 11 12.19 4.17 20.85
N LEU A 12 12.78 4.63 19.75
CA LEU A 12 14.12 4.22 19.31
C LEU A 12 15.20 4.74 20.26
N SER A 13 14.95 5.87 20.92
CA SER A 13 15.86 6.44 21.92
C SER A 13 15.95 5.58 23.19
N ARG A 14 15.14 4.53 23.35
CA ARG A 14 15.18 3.62 24.51
C ARG A 14 15.87 2.29 24.22
N LEU A 15 16.26 2.06 22.97
CA LEU A 15 16.95 0.84 22.60
C LEU A 15 18.29 0.71 23.34
N PRO A 16 18.68 -0.52 23.73
CA PRO A 16 20.04 -0.73 24.19
C PRO A 16 21.02 -0.36 23.07
N ARG A 17 22.21 0.11 23.44
CA ARG A 17 23.22 0.60 22.49
C ARG A 17 23.45 -0.37 21.33
N TRP A 18 23.57 -1.67 21.62
CA TRP A 18 23.83 -2.69 20.59
C TRP A 18 22.70 -2.76 19.55
N ALA A 19 21.44 -2.63 19.97
CA ALA A 19 20.29 -2.69 19.08
C ALA A 19 20.20 -1.42 18.22
N ALA A 20 20.48 -0.25 18.79
CA ALA A 20 20.54 1.00 18.03
C ALA A 20 21.67 0.98 16.98
N VAL A 21 22.87 0.52 17.36
CA VAL A 21 23.99 0.34 16.42
C VAL A 21 23.65 -0.67 15.33
N LEU A 22 23.04 -1.80 15.69
CA LEU A 22 22.61 -2.81 14.72
C LEU A 22 21.57 -2.25 13.74
N MET A 23 20.57 -1.51 14.22
CA MET A 23 19.56 -0.88 13.36
C MET A 23 20.17 0.15 12.41
N LEU A 24 21.10 0.98 12.88
CA LEU A 24 21.82 1.92 12.02
C LEU A 24 22.68 1.19 10.97
N ALA A 25 23.38 0.14 11.38
CA ALA A 25 24.20 -0.68 10.47
C ALA A 25 23.34 -1.37 9.41
N LEU A 26 22.20 -1.96 9.80
CA LEU A 26 21.25 -2.59 8.88
C LEU A 26 20.63 -1.56 7.93
N LEU A 27 20.27 -0.38 8.43
CA LEU A 27 19.77 0.70 7.59
C LEU A 27 20.82 1.11 6.56
N ALA A 28 22.04 1.42 6.99
CA ALA A 28 23.13 1.81 6.10
C ALA A 28 23.45 0.71 5.08
N ALA A 29 23.52 -0.55 5.50
CA ALA A 29 23.76 -1.70 4.63
C ALA A 29 22.62 -1.87 3.61
N SER A 30 21.36 -1.74 4.04
CA SER A 30 20.20 -1.85 3.14
C SER A 30 20.14 -0.71 2.12
N MET A 31 20.49 0.51 2.52
CA MET A 31 20.57 1.67 1.64
C MET A 31 21.73 1.52 0.64
N ALA A 32 22.91 1.09 1.09
CA ALA A 32 24.04 0.83 0.21
C ALA A 32 23.73 -0.29 -0.79
N TRP A 33 23.15 -1.39 -0.32
CA TRP A 33 22.70 -2.49 -1.18
C TRP A 33 21.66 -2.01 -2.20
N ALA A 34 20.66 -1.25 -1.77
CA ALA A 34 19.64 -0.72 -2.67
C ALA A 34 20.21 0.24 -3.72
N ALA A 35 21.22 1.04 -3.39
CA ALA A 35 21.90 1.92 -4.35
C ALA A 35 22.66 1.12 -5.42
N LEU A 36 23.31 0.02 -5.02
CA LEU A 36 24.08 -0.84 -5.92
C LEU A 36 23.17 -1.74 -6.77
N ALA A 37 22.13 -2.33 -6.16
CA ALA A 37 21.15 -3.17 -6.86
C ALA A 37 20.24 -2.36 -7.80
N ALA A 38 20.16 -1.04 -7.60
CA ALA A 38 19.43 -0.10 -8.44
C ALA A 38 20.10 0.18 -9.79
N VAL A 39 21.35 -0.27 -10.01
CA VAL A 39 22.01 -0.16 -11.31
C VAL A 39 21.39 -1.21 -12.23
N PRO A 40 20.62 -0.82 -13.28
CA PRO A 40 20.06 -1.80 -14.19
C PRO A 40 21.22 -2.56 -14.87
N PRO A 41 21.16 -3.89 -14.97
CA PRO A 41 22.12 -4.62 -15.80
C PRO A 41 22.05 -4.06 -17.23
N ALA A 42 23.22 -3.90 -17.87
CA ALA A 42 23.30 -3.45 -19.25
C ALA A 42 22.53 -4.43 -20.15
N GLY A 43 21.28 -4.11 -20.49
CA GLY A 43 20.43 -4.97 -21.33
C GLY A 43 18.95 -5.10 -20.95
N GLU A 44 18.44 -4.49 -19.88
CA GLU A 44 16.98 -4.54 -19.58
C GLU A 44 16.24 -3.21 -19.87
N PRO A 45 15.86 -2.92 -21.13
CA PRO A 45 14.96 -1.82 -21.44
C PRO A 45 13.54 -2.22 -21.87
N GLU A 46 13.05 -3.45 -21.68
CA GLU A 46 11.75 -3.86 -22.31
C GLU A 46 10.59 -4.22 -21.37
N ALA A 47 10.79 -4.95 -20.27
CA ALA A 47 9.65 -5.48 -19.50
C ALA A 47 8.84 -4.43 -18.72
N ILE A 48 9.45 -3.28 -18.39
CA ILE A 48 8.80 -2.23 -17.58
C ILE A 48 8.40 -1.01 -18.43
N SER A 49 9.00 -0.87 -19.62
CA SER A 49 8.73 0.15 -20.63
C SER A 49 7.50 -0.19 -21.48
N THR A 50 7.28 -1.48 -21.74
CA THR A 50 6.12 -1.99 -22.48
C THR A 50 4.79 -1.73 -21.77
N ALA A 51 4.78 -1.59 -20.44
CA ALA A 51 3.59 -1.15 -19.70
C ALA A 51 3.24 0.34 -19.91
N GLN A 52 4.18 1.15 -20.42
CA GLN A 52 3.96 2.58 -20.74
C GLN A 52 3.60 2.83 -22.20
N ASN A 53 3.99 1.92 -23.11
CA ASN A 53 3.66 2.04 -24.53
C ASN A 53 2.23 1.54 -24.77
N GLY A 54 1.29 2.48 -24.81
CA GLY A 54 -0.15 2.28 -25.08
C GLY A 54 -0.47 1.74 -26.47
N ALA A 55 0.13 0.62 -26.87
CA ALA A 55 -0.18 -0.13 -28.07
C ALA A 55 -0.74 -1.51 -27.67
N GLY A 56 -2.03 -1.56 -27.28
CA GLY A 56 -2.85 -2.78 -27.25
C GLY A 56 -2.54 -3.87 -26.20
N GLN A 57 -1.35 -3.90 -25.59
CA GLN A 57 -0.89 -4.92 -24.65
C GLN A 57 -0.67 -4.35 -23.23
N GLY A 58 -0.99 -5.15 -22.20
CA GLY A 58 -0.79 -4.81 -20.79
C GLY A 58 -2.08 -4.63 -19.97
N ASP A 59 -1.95 -4.75 -18.65
CA ASP A 59 -3.07 -4.77 -17.70
C ASP A 59 -3.99 -3.56 -17.81
N LEU A 60 -3.45 -2.36 -18.02
CA LEU A 60 -4.25 -1.13 -18.13
C LEU A 60 -5.12 -1.14 -19.38
N ALA A 61 -4.61 -1.62 -20.51
CA ALA A 61 -5.38 -1.74 -21.74
C ALA A 61 -6.50 -2.77 -21.58
N LEU A 62 -6.21 -3.91 -20.94
CA LEU A 62 -7.20 -4.92 -20.57
C LEU A 62 -8.33 -4.32 -19.72
N TYR A 63 -7.99 -3.63 -18.62
CA TYR A 63 -9.00 -3.01 -17.75
C TYR A 63 -9.79 -1.91 -18.47
N GLY A 64 -9.17 -1.18 -19.40
CA GLY A 64 -9.85 -0.22 -20.26
C GLY A 64 -10.93 -0.86 -21.14
N ARG A 65 -10.63 -1.98 -21.80
CA ARG A 65 -11.61 -2.73 -22.62
C ARG A 65 -12.75 -3.31 -21.78
N ILE A 66 -12.43 -3.90 -20.63
CA ILE A 66 -13.45 -4.42 -19.69
C ILE A 66 -14.38 -3.28 -19.25
N SER A 67 -13.82 -2.13 -18.86
CA SER A 67 -14.59 -0.95 -18.46
C SER A 67 -15.53 -0.48 -19.57
N GLN A 68 -15.04 -0.36 -20.81
CA GLN A 68 -15.85 0.05 -21.95
C GLN A 68 -17.07 -0.86 -22.16
N ARG A 69 -16.89 -2.18 -22.08
CA ARG A 69 -17.97 -3.16 -22.24
C ARG A 69 -19.01 -3.07 -21.10
N VAL A 70 -18.55 -2.92 -19.87
CA VAL A 70 -19.44 -2.78 -18.69
C VAL A 70 -20.22 -1.46 -18.72
N VAL A 71 -19.58 -0.36 -19.14
CA VAL A 71 -20.23 0.94 -19.37
C VAL A 71 -21.28 0.83 -20.47
N ALA A 72 -21.02 0.06 -21.53
CA ALA A 72 -21.96 -0.21 -22.61
C ALA A 72 -23.16 -1.10 -22.19
N GLY A 73 -23.17 -1.60 -20.95
CA GLY A 73 -24.30 -2.33 -20.38
C GLY A 73 -24.03 -3.80 -20.10
N GLU A 74 -22.91 -4.35 -20.56
CA GLU A 74 -22.59 -5.77 -20.45
C GLU A 74 -22.38 -6.22 -18.99
N ASP A 75 -22.68 -7.50 -18.71
CA ASP A 75 -22.35 -8.16 -17.45
C ASP A 75 -20.83 -8.16 -17.20
N TYR A 76 -20.43 -7.86 -15.96
CA TYR A 76 -19.01 -7.75 -15.61
C TYR A 76 -18.23 -9.03 -15.85
N TYR A 77 -18.75 -10.17 -15.39
CA TYR A 77 -18.04 -11.44 -15.48
C TYR A 77 -17.92 -11.91 -16.93
N ALA A 78 -18.97 -11.71 -17.74
CA ALA A 78 -18.92 -11.97 -19.17
C ALA A 78 -17.80 -11.15 -19.85
N ALA A 79 -17.78 -9.83 -19.62
CA ALA A 79 -16.79 -8.95 -20.21
C ALA A 79 -15.36 -9.26 -19.73
N ALA A 80 -15.17 -9.41 -18.41
CA ALA A 80 -13.85 -9.61 -17.82
C ALA A 80 -13.21 -10.93 -18.27
N VAL A 81 -13.94 -12.03 -18.21
CA VAL A 81 -13.42 -13.36 -18.58
C VAL A 81 -13.19 -13.46 -20.09
N ALA A 82 -14.07 -12.88 -20.92
CA ALA A 82 -13.89 -12.86 -22.36
C ALA A 82 -12.65 -12.05 -22.79
N GLU A 83 -12.44 -10.86 -22.22
CA GLU A 83 -11.28 -10.02 -22.50
C GLU A 83 -9.97 -10.65 -21.99
N GLN A 84 -10.01 -11.27 -20.80
CA GLN A 84 -8.84 -11.97 -20.27
C GLN A 84 -8.47 -13.16 -21.14
N ARG A 85 -9.44 -14.00 -21.52
CA ARG A 85 -9.23 -15.13 -22.45
C ARG A 85 -8.67 -14.65 -23.79
N ALA A 86 -9.25 -13.61 -24.38
CA ALA A 86 -8.80 -13.07 -25.66
C ALA A 86 -7.37 -12.50 -25.60
N GLY A 87 -6.94 -12.03 -24.42
CA GLY A 87 -5.59 -11.52 -24.18
C GLY A 87 -4.62 -12.53 -23.57
N ASP A 88 -4.97 -13.82 -23.51
CA ASP A 88 -4.18 -14.89 -22.86
C ASP A 88 -3.84 -14.61 -21.38
N TYR A 89 -4.71 -13.85 -20.69
CA TYR A 89 -4.61 -13.61 -19.27
C TYR A 89 -5.24 -14.74 -18.45
N PRO A 90 -4.66 -15.09 -17.29
CA PRO A 90 -5.25 -16.06 -16.38
C PRO A 90 -6.67 -15.70 -15.92
N VAL A 91 -7.57 -16.68 -15.98
CA VAL A 91 -8.92 -16.62 -15.35
C VAL A 91 -9.07 -17.65 -14.24
N ARG A 92 -8.01 -18.44 -13.98
CA ARG A 92 -7.92 -19.44 -12.91
C ARG A 92 -6.65 -19.23 -12.07
N PRO A 93 -6.71 -19.31 -10.72
CA PRO A 93 -7.93 -19.38 -9.90
C PRO A 93 -8.74 -18.08 -10.01
N PHE A 94 -10.00 -18.09 -9.57
CA PHE A 94 -10.94 -16.98 -9.78
C PHE A 94 -10.43 -15.59 -9.37
N VAL A 95 -9.52 -15.51 -8.41
CA VAL A 95 -8.87 -14.27 -7.95
C VAL A 95 -7.99 -13.57 -8.98
N THR A 96 -7.71 -14.20 -10.13
CA THR A 96 -7.02 -13.56 -11.25
C THR A 96 -7.94 -12.63 -12.04
N VAL A 97 -9.25 -12.83 -11.94
CA VAL A 97 -10.26 -11.86 -12.38
C VAL A 97 -10.40 -10.82 -11.27
N ARG A 98 -10.40 -9.54 -11.62
CA ARG A 98 -10.47 -8.46 -10.61
C ARG A 98 -11.89 -8.34 -10.04
N LEU A 99 -12.01 -7.64 -8.92
CA LEU A 99 -13.31 -7.32 -8.35
C LEU A 99 -14.08 -6.35 -9.26
N PRO A 100 -15.42 -6.49 -9.37
CA PRO A 100 -16.24 -5.68 -10.27
C PRO A 100 -16.29 -4.19 -9.91
N THR A 101 -15.96 -3.82 -8.67
CA THR A 101 -16.22 -2.49 -8.10
C THR A 101 -15.70 -1.34 -8.95
N LEU A 102 -14.49 -1.44 -9.50
CA LEU A 102 -13.93 -0.35 -10.30
C LEU A 102 -14.65 -0.19 -11.65
N ALA A 103 -14.92 -1.29 -12.36
CA ALA A 103 -15.66 -1.24 -13.62
C ALA A 103 -17.11 -0.78 -13.41
N MET A 104 -17.74 -1.20 -12.31
CA MET A 104 -19.06 -0.72 -11.92
C MET A 104 -19.03 0.78 -11.59
N LEU A 105 -17.99 1.28 -10.94
CA LEU A 105 -17.80 2.72 -10.71
C LEU A 105 -17.68 3.47 -12.03
N HIS A 106 -16.91 2.96 -13.00
CA HIS A 106 -16.83 3.56 -14.34
C HIS A 106 -18.18 3.64 -15.03
N ARG A 107 -19.04 2.62 -14.87
CA ARG A 107 -20.42 2.65 -15.39
C ARG A 107 -21.26 3.76 -14.77
N TRP A 108 -21.05 4.10 -13.51
CA TRP A 108 -21.91 5.03 -12.77
C TRP A 108 -21.49 6.50 -12.96
N ILE A 109 -20.18 6.76 -12.93
CA ILE A 109 -19.64 8.14 -12.96
C ILE A 109 -18.66 8.40 -14.11
N GLY A 110 -18.46 7.42 -14.99
CA GLY A 110 -17.48 7.49 -16.07
C GLY A 110 -16.03 7.42 -15.61
N LEU A 111 -15.11 7.29 -16.57
CA LEU A 111 -13.66 7.36 -16.28
C LEU A 111 -13.28 8.75 -15.75
N THR A 112 -13.87 9.81 -16.31
CA THR A 112 -13.61 11.19 -15.87
C THR A 112 -14.06 11.43 -14.43
N GLY A 113 -15.27 11.01 -14.06
CA GLY A 113 -15.75 11.12 -12.68
C GLY A 113 -14.89 10.31 -11.72
N THR A 114 -14.45 9.12 -12.13
CA THR A 114 -13.53 8.29 -11.35
C THR A 114 -12.16 8.97 -11.16
N ALA A 115 -11.62 9.62 -12.20
CA ALA A 115 -10.38 10.40 -12.10
C ALA A 115 -10.52 11.57 -11.12
N LEU A 116 -11.64 12.30 -11.16
CA LEU A 116 -11.91 13.39 -10.22
C LEU A 116 -12.07 12.87 -8.79
N MET A 117 -12.76 11.76 -8.60
CA MET A 117 -12.88 11.08 -7.30
C MET A 117 -11.50 10.72 -6.75
N LEU A 118 -10.61 10.14 -7.55
CA LEU A 118 -9.26 9.76 -7.12
C LEU A 118 -8.42 10.99 -6.75
N LYS A 119 -8.51 12.10 -7.51
CA LYS A 119 -7.84 13.35 -7.16
C LYS A 119 -8.36 13.95 -5.85
N ALA A 120 -9.68 13.86 -5.62
CA ALA A 120 -10.30 14.28 -4.37
C ALA A 120 -9.84 13.39 -3.20
N LEU A 121 -9.85 12.07 -3.36
CA LEU A 121 -9.33 11.13 -2.36
C LEU A 121 -7.86 11.39 -2.05
N TRP A 122 -7.04 11.64 -3.07
CA TRP A 122 -5.63 11.99 -2.90
C TRP A 122 -5.46 13.23 -2.02
N LEU A 123 -6.16 14.33 -2.31
CA LEU A 123 -6.13 15.52 -1.48
C LEU A 123 -6.63 15.25 -0.04
N LEU A 124 -7.75 14.51 0.09
CA LEU A 124 -8.33 14.16 1.38
C LEU A 124 -7.39 13.31 2.23
N THR A 125 -6.61 12.40 1.62
CA THR A 125 -5.62 11.60 2.37
C THR A 125 -4.54 12.47 3.00
N ALA A 126 -4.02 13.45 2.26
CA ALA A 126 -3.02 14.38 2.79
C ALA A 126 -3.60 15.24 3.92
N ILE A 127 -4.81 15.78 3.75
CA ILE A 127 -5.51 16.58 4.77
C ILE A 127 -5.81 15.74 6.01
N ALA A 128 -6.28 14.50 5.84
CA ALA A 128 -6.60 13.60 6.95
C ALA A 128 -5.35 13.26 7.76
N LEU A 129 -4.22 12.98 7.11
CA LEU A 129 -2.94 12.72 7.77
C LEU A 129 -2.42 13.97 8.51
N LEU A 130 -2.45 15.14 7.86
CA LEU A 130 -2.13 16.43 8.49
C LEU A 130 -2.95 16.63 9.78
N TRP A 131 -4.26 16.43 9.70
CA TRP A 131 -5.17 16.59 10.83
C TRP A 131 -4.95 15.53 11.92
N ARG A 132 -4.63 14.29 11.52
CA ARG A 132 -4.36 13.19 12.45
C ARG A 132 -3.14 13.45 13.34
N PHE A 133 -2.12 14.10 12.79
CA PHE A 133 -0.87 14.38 13.48
C PHE A 133 -0.77 15.79 14.07
N ARG A 134 -1.70 16.68 13.74
CA ARG A 134 -1.79 18.02 14.33
C ARG A 134 -1.83 17.94 15.87
N GLY A 135 -0.81 18.52 16.51
CA GLY A 135 -0.66 18.55 17.97
C GLY A 135 -0.20 17.23 18.60
N ALA A 136 0.01 16.17 17.81
CA ALA A 136 0.62 14.92 18.26
C ALA A 136 2.13 14.87 17.96
N VAL A 137 2.58 15.61 16.94
CA VAL A 137 3.99 15.77 16.55
C VAL A 137 4.30 17.27 16.36
N SER A 138 5.56 17.61 16.07
CA SER A 138 5.93 19.01 15.82
C SER A 138 5.18 19.61 14.62
N ARG A 139 5.09 20.94 14.56
CA ARG A 139 4.45 21.63 13.42
C ARG A 139 5.14 21.30 12.09
N ALA A 140 6.47 21.23 12.09
CA ALA A 140 7.26 20.87 10.91
C ALA A 140 6.95 19.44 10.45
N GLU A 141 6.95 18.46 11.35
CA GLU A 141 6.56 17.08 11.03
C GLU A 141 5.12 16.98 10.53
N THR A 142 4.20 17.74 11.14
CA THR A 142 2.80 17.78 10.70
C THR A 142 2.71 18.23 9.24
N VAL A 143 3.32 19.37 8.89
CA VAL A 143 3.32 19.89 7.50
C VAL A 143 4.01 18.90 6.56
N ALA A 144 5.16 18.37 6.97
CA ALA A 144 5.92 17.40 6.18
C ALA A 144 5.12 16.12 5.87
N VAL A 145 4.33 15.61 6.82
CA VAL A 145 3.43 14.46 6.59
C VAL A 145 2.47 14.75 5.44
N GLY A 146 1.86 15.94 5.40
CA GLY A 146 0.95 16.33 4.31
C GLY A 146 1.66 16.43 2.97
N VAL A 147 2.83 17.07 2.94
CA VAL A 147 3.64 17.22 1.72
C VAL A 147 4.07 15.85 1.18
N PHE A 148 4.63 14.99 2.03
CA PHE A 148 5.03 13.66 1.62
C PHE A 148 3.82 12.78 1.28
N ALA A 149 2.66 12.94 1.92
CA ALA A 149 1.45 12.26 1.47
C ALA A 149 1.05 12.68 0.04
N MET A 150 1.16 13.97 -0.30
CA MET A 150 0.93 14.43 -1.67
C MET A 150 1.94 13.79 -2.64
N LEU A 151 3.24 13.86 -2.33
CA LEU A 151 4.30 13.28 -3.17
C LEU A 151 4.20 11.76 -3.32
N GLY A 152 3.76 11.05 -2.29
CA GLY A 152 3.56 9.60 -2.31
C GLY A 152 2.32 9.15 -3.09
N GLY A 153 1.34 10.05 -3.27
CA GLY A 153 0.09 9.78 -3.99
C GLY A 153 0.07 10.27 -5.44
N ALA A 154 1.22 10.71 -5.96
CA ALA A 154 1.33 11.34 -7.28
C ALA A 154 0.79 10.50 -8.45
N ALA A 155 0.74 9.17 -8.29
CA ALA A 155 0.10 8.27 -9.26
C ALA A 155 -1.38 8.63 -9.53
N ALA A 156 -2.06 9.35 -8.64
CA ALA A 156 -3.41 9.87 -8.86
C ALA A 156 -3.53 10.91 -9.97
N ALA A 157 -2.43 11.55 -10.34
CA ALA A 157 -2.41 12.59 -11.36
C ALA A 157 -2.28 12.03 -12.78
N ILE A 158 -1.88 10.76 -12.95
CA ILE A 158 -1.64 10.20 -14.29
C ILE A 158 -2.97 9.90 -15.01
N PRO A 159 -3.03 10.01 -16.34
CA PRO A 159 -4.27 9.75 -17.09
C PRO A 159 -4.85 8.35 -16.87
N ALA A 160 -3.98 7.35 -16.67
CA ALA A 160 -4.39 5.96 -16.45
C ALA A 160 -4.82 5.64 -15.01
N ALA A 161 -4.75 6.60 -14.07
CA ALA A 161 -5.11 6.40 -12.67
C ALA A 161 -6.48 5.73 -12.45
N PRO A 162 -7.55 6.05 -13.21
CA PRO A 162 -8.86 5.42 -13.04
C PRO A 162 -8.91 3.92 -13.32
N LEU A 163 -7.89 3.36 -13.99
CA LEU A 163 -7.82 1.93 -14.35
C LEU A 163 -7.02 1.12 -13.33
N ILE A 164 -6.37 1.79 -12.37
CA ILE A 164 -5.54 1.15 -11.34
C ILE A 164 -6.39 0.91 -10.10
N HIS A 165 -6.67 -0.35 -9.81
CA HIS A 165 -7.56 -0.76 -8.72
C HIS A 165 -6.92 -0.56 -7.34
N GLU A 166 -5.58 -0.66 -7.25
CA GLU A 166 -4.81 -0.46 -6.02
C GLU A 166 -4.83 0.98 -5.55
N LEU A 167 -4.98 1.94 -6.46
CA LEU A 167 -4.91 3.36 -6.15
C LEU A 167 -6.05 3.82 -5.21
N PRO A 168 -7.34 3.60 -5.52
CA PRO A 168 -8.41 3.92 -4.57
C PRO A 168 -8.28 3.10 -3.29
N ALA A 169 -7.90 1.82 -3.38
CA ALA A 169 -7.74 0.96 -2.21
C ALA A 169 -6.66 1.49 -1.24
N GLY A 170 -5.48 1.87 -1.72
CA GLY A 170 -4.40 2.45 -0.91
C GLY A 170 -4.76 3.79 -0.29
N MET A 171 -5.46 4.66 -1.02
CA MET A 171 -5.97 5.91 -0.47
C MET A 171 -7.03 5.67 0.62
N LEU A 172 -7.90 4.70 0.43
CA LEU A 172 -8.91 4.32 1.43
C LEU A 172 -8.27 3.68 2.67
N LEU A 173 -7.24 2.84 2.52
CA LEU A 173 -6.45 2.33 3.66
C LEU A 173 -5.69 3.44 4.38
N THR A 174 -5.18 4.41 3.64
CA THR A 174 -4.57 5.62 4.20
C THR A 174 -5.59 6.41 5.03
N LEU A 175 -6.79 6.65 4.49
CA LEU A 175 -7.87 7.30 5.23
C LEU A 175 -8.28 6.47 6.45
N SER A 176 -8.31 5.15 6.34
CA SER A 176 -8.57 4.27 7.48
C SER A 176 -7.59 4.52 8.62
N LEU A 177 -6.29 4.52 8.32
CA LEU A 177 -5.25 4.81 9.32
C LEU A 177 -5.34 6.24 9.88
N ALA A 178 -5.62 7.22 9.02
CA ALA A 178 -5.72 8.62 9.41
C ALA A 178 -6.97 8.93 10.26
N LEU A 179 -8.10 8.30 9.97
CA LEU A 179 -9.37 8.54 10.65
C LEU A 179 -9.53 7.69 11.92
N TYR A 180 -8.67 6.68 12.12
CA TYR A 180 -8.76 5.78 13.26
C TYR A 180 -8.69 6.53 14.60
N ARG A 181 -9.74 6.35 15.41
CA ARG A 181 -9.83 6.80 16.81
C ARG A 181 -10.36 5.66 17.69
N PRO A 182 -9.74 5.35 18.84
CA PRO A 182 -10.18 4.25 19.70
C PRO A 182 -11.65 4.30 20.15
N HIS A 183 -12.20 5.50 20.32
CA HIS A 183 -13.61 5.67 20.73
C HIS A 183 -14.58 5.88 19.56
N ARG A 184 -14.06 5.98 18.33
CA ARG A 184 -14.86 6.23 17.12
C ARG A 184 -14.15 5.61 15.91
N TRP A 185 -14.04 4.30 15.92
CA TRP A 185 -13.30 3.51 14.93
C TRP A 185 -14.09 3.26 13.64
N TRP A 186 -15.42 3.39 13.67
CA TRP A 186 -16.29 3.06 12.54
C TRP A 186 -15.98 3.79 11.22
N PRO A 187 -15.58 5.09 11.18
CA PRO A 187 -15.27 5.73 9.90
C PRO A 187 -14.04 5.10 9.25
N ALA A 188 -13.04 4.74 10.05
CA ALA A 188 -11.86 4.04 9.57
C ALA A 188 -12.21 2.64 9.06
N LEU A 189 -13.17 1.95 9.70
CA LEU A 189 -13.60 0.62 9.28
C LEU A 189 -14.35 0.70 7.95
N LEU A 190 -15.19 1.72 7.77
CA LEU A 190 -15.87 1.97 6.50
C LEU A 190 -14.86 2.18 5.36
N CYS A 191 -13.82 3.00 5.57
CA CYS A 191 -12.76 3.17 4.58
C CYS A 191 -12.04 1.86 4.27
N ALA A 192 -11.70 1.04 5.28
CA ALA A 192 -11.04 -0.25 5.07
C ALA A 192 -11.94 -1.26 4.35
N ALA A 193 -13.24 -1.29 4.66
CA ALA A 193 -14.22 -2.13 3.98
C ALA A 193 -14.40 -1.71 2.51
N LEU A 194 -14.42 -0.41 2.22
CA LEU A 194 -14.42 0.09 0.84
C LEU A 194 -13.13 -0.27 0.11
N ALA A 195 -11.97 -0.20 0.77
CA ALA A 195 -10.70 -0.62 0.16
C ALA A 195 -10.73 -2.11 -0.26
N LEU A 196 -11.29 -2.97 0.60
CA LEU A 196 -11.54 -4.39 0.28
C LEU A 196 -12.40 -4.59 -0.95
N ALA A 197 -13.43 -3.76 -1.13
CA ALA A 197 -14.30 -3.83 -2.31
C ALA A 197 -13.54 -3.54 -3.61
N PHE A 198 -12.50 -2.71 -3.58
CA PHE A 198 -11.63 -2.47 -4.74
C PHE A 198 -10.56 -3.54 -4.91
N ARG A 199 -9.98 -4.00 -3.80
CA ARG A 199 -8.84 -4.93 -3.78
C ARG A 199 -8.88 -5.87 -2.58
N GLU A 200 -8.90 -7.16 -2.88
CA GLU A 200 -8.74 -8.27 -1.96
C GLU A 200 -7.41 -8.21 -1.17
N LEU A 201 -6.37 -7.63 -1.76
CA LEU A 201 -5.06 -7.41 -1.12
C LEU A 201 -5.12 -6.41 0.05
N ALA A 202 -6.25 -5.75 0.28
CA ALA A 202 -6.48 -4.96 1.49
C ALA A 202 -6.81 -5.83 2.72
N ALA A 203 -7.15 -7.12 2.56
CA ALA A 203 -7.52 -8.01 3.66
C ALA A 203 -6.45 -8.13 4.76
N PRO A 204 -5.13 -8.21 4.46
CA PRO A 204 -4.12 -8.31 5.51
C PRO A 204 -4.04 -7.05 6.39
N PHE A 205 -4.43 -5.88 5.89
CA PHE A 205 -4.57 -4.66 6.72
C PHE A 205 -5.66 -4.85 7.78
N LEU A 206 -6.83 -5.36 7.40
CA LEU A 206 -7.91 -5.65 8.35
C LEU A 206 -7.56 -6.81 9.28
N ALA A 207 -6.83 -7.82 8.81
CA ALA A 207 -6.34 -8.90 9.66
C ALA A 207 -5.38 -8.38 10.74
N LEU A 208 -4.48 -7.46 10.37
CA LEU A 208 -3.60 -6.78 11.33
C LEU A 208 -4.42 -5.93 12.32
N TRP A 209 -5.45 -5.23 11.84
CA TRP A 209 -6.35 -4.47 12.71
C TRP A 209 -7.09 -5.39 13.68
N LEU A 210 -7.63 -6.52 13.21
CA LEU A 210 -8.26 -7.52 14.05
C LEU A 210 -7.30 -8.01 15.15
N ALA A 211 -6.06 -8.32 14.79
CA ALA A 211 -5.03 -8.72 15.75
C ALA A 211 -4.78 -7.64 16.82
N PHE A 212 -4.69 -6.36 16.41
CA PHE A 212 -4.53 -5.25 17.35
C PHE A 212 -5.75 -5.02 18.23
N ALA A 213 -6.96 -5.18 17.70
CA ALA A 213 -8.20 -5.02 18.46
C ALA A 213 -8.35 -6.16 19.49
N ALA A 214 -8.04 -7.40 19.08
CA ALA A 214 -8.02 -8.56 19.96
C ALA A 214 -6.95 -8.43 21.06
N TRP A 215 -5.72 -8.04 20.69
CA TRP A 215 -4.64 -7.83 21.65
C TRP A 215 -4.98 -6.74 22.68
N GLN A 216 -5.66 -5.68 22.25
CA GLN A 216 -6.13 -4.61 23.14
C GLN A 216 -7.45 -4.95 23.86
N ARG A 217 -7.96 -6.18 23.71
CA ARG A 217 -9.22 -6.66 24.31
C ARG A 217 -10.42 -5.77 23.97
N ARG A 218 -10.45 -5.17 22.77
CA ARG A 218 -11.53 -4.32 22.27
C ARG A 218 -12.55 -5.17 21.51
N ALA A 219 -13.32 -5.97 22.23
CA ALA A 219 -14.22 -6.97 21.66
C ALA A 219 -15.19 -6.41 20.60
N GLY A 220 -15.83 -5.26 20.87
CA GLY A 220 -16.77 -4.66 19.90
C GLY A 220 -16.11 -4.23 18.59
N GLU A 221 -14.87 -3.73 18.64
CA GLU A 221 -14.11 -3.39 17.44
C GLU A 221 -13.63 -4.65 16.72
N ALA A 222 -13.12 -5.64 17.46
CA ALA A 222 -12.66 -6.91 16.90
C ALA A 222 -13.81 -7.64 16.18
N LEU A 223 -14.99 -7.71 16.80
CA LEU A 223 -16.18 -8.32 16.19
C LEU A 223 -16.63 -7.59 14.93
N ALA A 224 -16.57 -6.25 14.91
CA ALA A 224 -16.93 -5.48 13.72
C ALA A 224 -15.94 -5.70 12.56
N VAL A 225 -14.64 -5.72 12.85
CA VAL A 225 -13.61 -6.02 11.84
C VAL A 225 -13.79 -7.45 11.31
N LEU A 226 -14.04 -8.42 12.21
CA LEU A 226 -14.31 -9.81 11.83
C LEU A 226 -15.57 -9.93 10.97
N ALA A 227 -16.64 -9.19 11.30
CA ALA A 227 -17.86 -9.17 10.51
C ALA A 227 -17.63 -8.64 9.08
N VAL A 228 -16.80 -7.59 8.92
CA VAL A 228 -16.41 -7.10 7.59
C VAL A 228 -15.62 -8.15 6.82
N LEU A 229 -14.67 -8.84 7.46
CA LEU A 229 -13.89 -9.92 6.82
C LEU A 229 -14.78 -11.11 6.43
N ALA A 230 -15.75 -11.48 7.27
CA ALA A 230 -16.71 -12.54 6.98
C ALA A 230 -17.64 -12.17 5.82
N ALA A 231 -18.18 -10.95 5.82
CA ALA A 231 -18.99 -10.44 4.71
C ALA A 231 -18.21 -10.37 3.40
N PHE A 232 -16.93 -9.93 3.46
CA PHE A 232 -16.05 -9.93 2.29
C PHE A 232 -15.76 -11.35 1.80
N SER A 233 -15.55 -12.32 2.70
CA SER A 233 -15.35 -13.72 2.32
C SER A 233 -16.58 -14.29 1.59
N LEU A 234 -17.80 -13.96 2.05
CA LEU A 234 -19.02 -14.31 1.33
C LEU A 234 -19.10 -13.63 -0.05
N ALA A 235 -18.72 -12.35 -0.15
CA ALA A 235 -18.65 -11.66 -1.42
C ALA A 235 -17.63 -12.31 -2.38
N MET A 236 -16.50 -12.81 -1.87
CA MET A 236 -15.52 -13.55 -2.66
C MET A 236 -16.03 -14.90 -3.16
N ILE A 237 -16.90 -15.58 -2.40
CA ILE A 237 -17.58 -16.80 -2.87
C ILE A 237 -18.53 -16.46 -4.03
N LEU A 238 -19.31 -15.39 -3.92
CA LEU A 238 -20.17 -14.92 -5.02
C LEU A 238 -19.35 -14.50 -6.24
N HIS A 239 -18.20 -13.86 -6.01
CA HIS A 239 -17.27 -13.49 -7.05
C HIS A 239 -16.71 -14.73 -7.77
N GLN A 240 -16.29 -15.75 -7.02
CA GLN A 240 -15.86 -17.04 -7.55
C GLN A 240 -16.95 -17.66 -8.43
N GLN A 241 -18.20 -17.74 -7.96
CA GLN A 241 -19.32 -18.28 -8.72
C GLN A 241 -19.54 -17.52 -10.04
N GLY A 242 -19.46 -16.18 -9.99
CA GLY A 242 -19.59 -15.34 -11.19
C GLY A 242 -18.49 -15.60 -12.22
N VAL A 243 -17.24 -15.79 -11.78
CA VAL A 243 -16.12 -16.14 -12.66
C VAL A 243 -16.27 -17.55 -13.22
N GLU A 244 -16.48 -18.55 -12.36
CA GLU A 244 -16.56 -19.96 -12.73
C GLU A 244 -17.69 -20.24 -13.72
N ALA A 245 -18.81 -19.50 -13.65
CA ALA A 245 -19.89 -19.57 -14.62
C ALA A 245 -19.47 -19.19 -16.06
N ARG A 246 -18.31 -18.54 -16.24
CA ARG A 246 -17.81 -18.04 -17.54
C ARG A 246 -16.51 -18.72 -18.00
N VAL A 247 -15.86 -19.47 -17.12
CA VAL A 247 -14.61 -20.19 -17.42
C VAL A 247 -14.90 -21.40 -18.31
N LEU A 248 -14.05 -21.61 -19.31
CA LEU A 248 -14.13 -22.72 -20.27
C LEU A 248 -12.95 -23.68 -20.11
N PRO A 249 -13.10 -24.96 -20.54
CA PRO A 249 -11.97 -25.86 -20.67
C PRO A 249 -10.88 -25.26 -21.58
N GLY A 250 -9.63 -25.29 -21.12
CA GLY A 250 -8.49 -24.72 -21.84
C GLY A 250 -8.14 -23.26 -21.48
N ASP A 251 -8.98 -22.57 -20.69
CA ASP A 251 -8.70 -21.20 -20.29
C ASP A 251 -7.38 -21.04 -19.51
N PRO A 252 -6.62 -19.95 -19.70
CA PRO A 252 -5.31 -19.79 -19.05
C PRO A 252 -5.40 -19.84 -17.52
N ALA A 253 -4.41 -20.51 -16.92
CA ALA A 253 -4.24 -20.59 -15.47
C ALA A 253 -3.03 -19.78 -15.03
N SER A 254 -3.12 -19.19 -13.85
CA SER A 254 -2.04 -18.42 -13.24
C SER A 254 -0.88 -19.33 -12.89
N GLN A 255 0.32 -18.78 -13.00
CA GLN A 255 1.57 -19.42 -12.58
C GLN A 255 1.70 -19.52 -11.04
N GLY A 256 0.75 -18.97 -10.28
CA GLY A 256 0.75 -19.00 -8.82
C GLY A 256 1.58 -17.88 -8.18
N TRP A 257 1.86 -18.02 -6.88
CA TRP A 257 2.56 -17.04 -6.05
C TRP A 257 3.92 -17.57 -5.57
N SER A 258 4.82 -17.85 -6.51
CA SER A 258 6.16 -18.42 -6.23
C SER A 258 7.30 -17.62 -6.87
N ALA A 259 7.05 -16.34 -7.16
CA ALA A 259 7.95 -15.50 -7.94
C ALA A 259 9.29 -15.19 -7.25
N LEU A 260 9.31 -15.05 -5.92
CA LEU A 260 10.51 -14.77 -5.12
C LEU A 260 11.36 -13.61 -5.68
N ALA A 261 10.72 -12.55 -6.17
CA ALA A 261 11.37 -11.41 -6.82
C ALA A 261 12.33 -10.63 -5.91
N GLY A 262 12.25 -10.85 -4.58
CA GLY A 262 13.11 -10.25 -3.59
C GLY A 262 12.79 -8.77 -3.31
N PRO A 263 13.52 -8.15 -2.37
CA PRO A 263 13.25 -6.78 -1.92
C PRO A 263 13.49 -5.70 -2.98
N ALA A 264 14.18 -6.02 -4.08
CA ALA A 264 14.39 -5.09 -5.19
C ALA A 264 13.07 -4.67 -5.85
N LEU A 265 12.10 -5.59 -5.97
CA LEU A 265 10.81 -5.33 -6.60
C LEU A 265 9.99 -4.23 -5.88
N PRO A 266 9.67 -4.34 -4.58
CA PRO A 266 8.94 -3.29 -3.88
C PRO A 266 9.70 -1.94 -3.83
N LEU A 267 11.05 -1.96 -3.73
CA LEU A 267 11.83 -0.72 -3.75
C LEU A 267 11.80 -0.02 -5.12
N ALA A 268 11.93 -0.77 -6.21
CA ALA A 268 11.79 -0.25 -7.55
C ALA A 268 10.37 0.27 -7.82
N ALA A 269 9.35 -0.42 -7.29
CA ALA A 269 7.96 0.01 -7.39
C ALA A 269 7.71 1.34 -6.65
N LEU A 270 8.21 1.47 -5.41
CA LEU A 270 8.16 2.73 -4.64
C LEU A 270 8.87 3.87 -5.37
N ALA A 271 10.04 3.60 -5.95
CA ALA A 271 10.78 4.60 -6.73
C ALA A 271 9.94 5.09 -7.93
N LYS A 272 9.29 4.17 -8.66
CA LYS A 272 8.53 4.49 -9.88
C LYS A 272 7.16 5.13 -9.64
N LEU A 273 6.51 4.79 -8.53
CA LEU A 273 5.10 5.15 -8.28
C LEU A 273 4.93 6.30 -7.26
N THR A 274 6.02 6.94 -6.88
CA THR A 274 6.05 8.12 -6.01
C THR A 274 6.88 9.23 -6.66
N ALA A 275 6.96 10.40 -6.04
CA ALA A 275 7.83 11.48 -6.51
C ALA A 275 9.33 11.12 -6.58
N LEU A 276 9.75 9.97 -6.04
CA LEU A 276 11.11 9.45 -6.19
C LEU A 276 11.48 9.16 -7.65
N LEU A 277 10.51 9.03 -8.56
CA LEU A 277 10.75 8.79 -9.99
C LEU A 277 11.57 9.93 -10.64
N LEU A 278 11.55 11.11 -10.02
CA LEU A 278 12.30 12.30 -10.45
C LEU A 278 13.78 12.22 -10.09
N LEU A 279 14.19 11.26 -9.27
CA LEU A 279 15.56 11.08 -8.82
C LEU A 279 16.25 9.97 -9.62
N PRO A 280 17.59 10.03 -9.77
CA PRO A 280 18.35 8.90 -10.27
C PRO A 280 18.10 7.64 -9.43
N GLN A 281 18.00 6.47 -10.08
CA GLN A 281 17.58 5.23 -9.42
C GLN A 281 18.49 4.83 -8.25
N TRP A 282 19.79 5.09 -8.35
CA TRP A 282 20.77 4.85 -7.28
C TRP A 282 20.48 5.66 -6.00
N LEU A 283 19.74 6.76 -6.10
CA LEU A 283 19.30 7.58 -4.97
C LEU A 283 17.84 7.28 -4.58
N ALA A 284 16.97 7.06 -5.56
CA ALA A 284 15.56 6.74 -5.33
C ALA A 284 15.37 5.48 -4.49
N ALA A 285 16.05 4.38 -4.83
CA ALA A 285 15.89 3.10 -4.14
C ALA A 285 16.31 3.14 -2.65
N PRO A 286 17.47 3.73 -2.27
CA PRO A 286 17.79 3.94 -0.87
C PRO A 286 16.78 4.81 -0.12
N LEU A 287 16.33 5.91 -0.74
CA LEU A 287 15.34 6.80 -0.12
C LEU A 287 13.98 6.13 0.09
N ALA A 288 13.64 5.12 -0.71
CA ALA A 288 12.43 4.33 -0.56
C ALA A 288 12.40 3.47 0.72
N ILE A 289 13.54 3.24 1.38
CA ILE A 289 13.64 2.48 2.65
C ILE A 289 13.31 3.35 3.86
N LEU A 290 13.72 4.62 3.82
CA LEU A 290 13.62 5.56 4.94
C LEU A 290 12.21 5.72 5.54
N PRO A 291 11.10 5.71 4.77
CA PRO A 291 9.77 5.91 5.36
C PRO A 291 9.42 4.84 6.40
N LEU A 292 9.88 3.59 6.24
CA LEU A 292 9.68 2.53 7.23
C LEU A 292 10.35 2.87 8.57
N VAL A 293 11.58 3.39 8.53
CA VAL A 293 12.32 3.85 9.72
C VAL A 293 11.61 5.04 10.37
N GLY A 294 11.07 5.95 9.56
CA GLY A 294 10.26 7.05 10.06
C GLY A 294 9.02 6.59 10.82
N TRP A 295 8.26 5.62 10.28
CA TRP A 295 7.09 5.05 10.97
C TRP A 295 7.46 4.32 12.27
N LEU A 296 8.61 3.64 12.31
CA LEU A 296 9.15 3.07 13.55
C LEU A 296 9.52 4.16 14.57
N GLY A 297 10.14 5.25 14.12
CA GLY A 297 10.52 6.39 14.95
C GLY A 297 9.34 7.22 15.48
N LEU A 298 8.21 7.24 14.76
CA LEU A 298 6.96 7.82 15.28
C LEU A 298 6.53 7.15 16.58
N GLY A 299 6.68 5.83 16.65
CA GLY A 299 6.37 5.04 17.83
C GLY A 299 4.89 4.96 18.19
N GLY A 300 4.66 4.49 19.42
CA GLY A 300 3.33 4.18 19.91
C GLY A 300 2.63 3.10 19.07
N ARG A 301 1.33 2.95 19.29
CA ARG A 301 0.52 1.94 18.57
C ARG A 301 0.37 2.25 17.09
N THR A 302 0.26 3.53 16.74
CA THR A 302 0.13 3.95 15.33
C THR A 302 1.41 3.68 14.54
N GLY A 303 2.59 4.02 15.09
CA GLY A 303 3.86 3.71 14.44
C GLY A 303 4.10 2.20 14.30
N LEU A 304 3.81 1.41 15.34
CA LEU A 304 3.94 -0.05 15.29
C LEU A 304 2.98 -0.67 14.26
N PHE A 305 1.71 -0.28 14.26
CA PHE A 305 0.74 -0.77 13.29
C PHE A 305 1.17 -0.45 11.86
N ALA A 306 1.56 0.80 11.60
CA ALA A 306 2.05 1.24 10.30
C ALA A 306 3.29 0.45 9.86
N ALA A 307 4.29 0.31 10.74
CA ALA A 307 5.51 -0.43 10.43
C ALA A 307 5.23 -1.91 10.12
N LEU A 308 4.36 -2.57 10.89
CA LEU A 308 3.97 -3.96 10.63
C LEU A 308 3.19 -4.11 9.31
N TRP A 309 2.27 -3.20 9.02
CA TRP A 309 1.54 -3.19 7.75
C TRP A 309 2.50 -3.02 6.57
N PHE A 310 3.38 -2.02 6.62
CA PHE A 310 4.29 -1.73 5.52
C PHE A 310 5.36 -2.80 5.35
N ALA A 311 6.04 -3.22 6.42
CA ALA A 311 7.03 -4.29 6.34
C ALA A 311 6.39 -5.61 5.90
N GLY A 312 5.21 -5.94 6.43
CA GLY A 312 4.48 -7.14 6.05
C GLY A 312 4.05 -7.14 4.59
N PHE A 313 3.50 -6.02 4.10
CA PHE A 313 3.05 -5.92 2.71
C PHE A 313 4.21 -5.88 1.71
N LEU A 314 5.26 -5.09 1.98
CA LEU A 314 6.45 -5.06 1.12
C LEU A 314 7.21 -6.40 1.15
N GLY A 315 7.25 -7.06 2.30
CA GLY A 315 7.77 -8.42 2.42
C GLY A 315 6.95 -9.44 1.62
N ALA A 316 5.62 -9.36 1.69
CA ALA A 316 4.74 -10.19 0.88
C ALA A 316 4.96 -9.93 -0.63
N MET A 317 5.16 -8.68 -1.05
CA MET A 317 5.53 -8.38 -2.43
C MET A 317 6.88 -9.03 -2.81
N ALA A 318 7.89 -8.93 -1.96
CA ALA A 318 9.19 -9.54 -2.23
C ALA A 318 9.13 -11.06 -2.41
N VAL A 319 8.21 -11.73 -1.72
CA VAL A 319 8.07 -13.20 -1.77
C VAL A 319 7.11 -13.65 -2.87
N PHE A 320 5.97 -12.99 -3.02
CA PHE A 320 4.85 -13.47 -3.82
C PHE A 320 4.60 -12.69 -5.12
N ALA A 321 4.98 -11.41 -5.17
CA ALA A 321 4.68 -10.58 -6.34
C ALA A 321 5.64 -10.87 -7.50
N ARG A 322 5.08 -10.88 -8.71
CA ARG A 322 5.84 -10.92 -9.95
C ARG A 322 6.21 -9.49 -10.40
N PRO A 323 7.22 -9.30 -11.25
CA PRO A 323 7.62 -7.96 -11.73
C PRO A 323 6.47 -7.13 -12.30
N GLU A 324 5.55 -7.75 -13.03
CA GLU A 324 4.35 -7.12 -13.60
C GLU A 324 3.35 -6.64 -12.53
N ASN A 325 3.42 -7.17 -11.31
CA ASN A 325 2.57 -6.78 -10.18
C ASN A 325 3.15 -5.60 -9.37
N PHE A 326 4.13 -4.85 -9.89
CA PHE A 326 4.78 -3.75 -9.18
C PHE A 326 3.78 -2.71 -8.61
N TYR A 327 2.63 -2.54 -9.27
CA TYR A 327 1.58 -1.62 -8.84
C TYR A 327 0.91 -1.99 -7.51
N TRP A 328 1.08 -3.20 -6.98
CA TRP A 328 0.59 -3.62 -5.65
C TRP A 328 1.02 -2.67 -4.54
N VAL A 329 2.21 -2.09 -4.67
CA VAL A 329 2.78 -1.15 -3.69
C VAL A 329 1.86 0.03 -3.38
N GLN A 330 0.97 0.39 -4.31
CA GLN A 330 0.02 1.49 -4.14
C GLN A 330 -0.93 1.26 -2.97
N LEU A 331 -1.16 0.03 -2.50
CA LEU A 331 -1.92 -0.23 -1.27
C LEU A 331 -1.28 0.37 0.00
N THR A 332 0.01 0.64 -0.04
CA THR A 332 0.74 1.29 1.06
C THR A 332 0.76 2.81 0.93
N LEU A 333 0.44 3.34 -0.26
CA LEU A 333 0.54 4.76 -0.59
C LEU A 333 -0.81 5.47 -0.41
N PRO A 334 -0.79 6.77 -0.06
CA PRO A 334 0.39 7.59 0.17
C PRO A 334 1.01 7.49 1.58
N THR A 335 0.35 6.82 2.54
CA THR A 335 0.78 6.81 3.95
C THR A 335 2.22 6.32 4.15
N TYR A 336 2.67 5.30 3.41
CA TYR A 336 4.04 4.83 3.52
C TYR A 336 5.03 5.97 3.34
N PHE A 337 4.92 6.71 2.23
CA PHE A 337 5.81 7.82 1.89
C PHE A 337 5.75 8.97 2.90
N ALA A 338 4.59 9.20 3.52
CA ALA A 338 4.43 10.18 4.60
C ALA A 338 5.35 9.90 5.81
N GLY A 339 5.84 8.66 5.96
CA GLY A 339 6.83 8.28 6.97
C GLY A 339 8.15 9.06 6.87
N LEU A 340 8.50 9.62 5.70
CA LEU A 340 9.68 10.47 5.52
C LEU A 340 9.69 11.67 6.48
N ALA A 341 8.51 12.18 6.85
CA ALA A 341 8.37 13.26 7.81
C ALA A 341 8.97 12.95 9.18
N PHE A 342 9.03 11.66 9.55
CA PHE A 342 9.51 11.19 10.85
C PHE A 342 10.95 10.66 10.81
N VAL A 343 11.61 10.67 9.65
CA VAL A 343 13.00 10.18 9.53
C VAL A 343 13.98 10.98 10.39
N PRO A 344 13.94 12.33 10.41
CA PRO A 344 14.89 13.10 11.21
C PRO A 344 14.86 12.73 12.70
N ARG A 345 13.66 12.56 13.29
CA ARG A 345 13.53 12.12 14.68
C ARG A 345 14.02 10.69 14.87
N ALA A 346 13.71 9.79 13.95
CA ALA A 346 14.07 8.39 14.06
C ALA A 346 15.60 8.21 14.07
N LEU A 347 16.30 8.96 13.22
CA LEU A 347 17.74 8.98 13.17
C LEU A 347 18.36 9.63 14.41
N ALA A 348 17.82 10.77 14.87
CA ALA A 348 18.29 11.42 16.10
C ALA A 348 18.19 10.49 17.31
N ASP A 349 17.08 9.77 17.43
CA ASP A 349 16.85 8.79 18.49
C ASP A 349 17.83 7.62 18.46
N LEU A 350 18.07 7.06 17.27
CA LEU A 350 19.00 5.95 17.08
C LEU A 350 20.45 6.38 17.39
N LEU A 351 20.85 7.58 16.93
CA LEU A 351 22.18 8.13 17.20
C LEU A 351 22.37 8.41 18.70
N ALA A 352 21.36 8.98 19.37
CA ALA A 352 21.40 9.20 20.82
C ALA A 352 21.52 7.86 21.59
N ALA A 353 20.75 6.84 21.18
CA ALA A 353 20.82 5.52 21.81
C ALA A 353 22.16 4.81 21.59
N ALA A 354 22.76 4.95 20.39
CA ALA A 354 24.07 4.41 20.06
C ALA A 354 25.22 5.12 20.81
N GLY A 355 25.07 6.43 21.05
CA GLY A 355 26.05 7.26 21.76
C GLY A 355 26.14 7.04 23.27
N ARG A 356 25.17 6.36 23.89
CA ARG A 356 25.19 6.11 25.35
C ARG A 356 26.45 5.37 25.77
N ALA A 357 27.24 5.99 26.65
CA ALA A 357 28.37 5.34 27.31
C ALA A 357 27.86 4.23 28.25
N ARG A 358 28.59 3.12 28.37
CA ARG A 358 28.37 2.15 29.46
C ARG A 358 28.69 2.88 30.77
N LEU A 359 27.67 3.34 31.49
CA LEU A 359 27.85 3.60 32.92
C LEU A 359 28.18 2.24 33.54
N LYS A 360 29.45 2.04 33.90
CA LYS A 360 29.85 0.95 34.80
C LYS A 360 29.03 1.17 36.07
N GLN A 361 28.10 0.26 36.36
CA GLN A 361 27.61 0.11 37.73
C GLN A 361 28.83 -0.36 38.53
N SER A 362 29.36 0.55 39.34
CA SER A 362 30.47 0.31 40.29
C SER A 362 30.01 -0.60 41.41
#